data_AF-A0A2E7LUK5-F1
#
_entry.id   AF-A0A2E7LUK5-F1
#
_cell.length_a   1.000
_cell.length_b   1.000
_cell.length_c   1.000
_cell.angle_alpha   90.00
_cell.angle_beta   90.00
_cell.angle_gamma   90.00
#
_symmetry.space_group_name_H-M   'P 1'
#
loop_
_entity.id
_entity.type
_entity.pdbx_description
1 polymer ?
#
loop_
_entity_poly.entity_id
_entity_poly.type
_entity_poly.pdbx_seq_one_letter_code
_entity_poly.pdbx_strand_id
1 'polypeptide(L)'
;MANPIKRLNSPLDKGRCWKGYEPVPGKKAYSKGSCRPISRESALNITEEAYEKQNKKMRSDHKKETGKTLGDRQTTGKGKRRVSFACRFAGMDGSMTDDNGEPSKLAMALKKWGFSSKGEASSFCNANKES
;
A
#
# COMPACT_ATOMS: atom_id res chain seq x y z
N MET A 1 29.21 -42.31 -3.16
CA MET A 1 29.23 -41.28 -4.23
C MET A 1 28.22 -40.21 -3.84
N ALA A 2 28.68 -39.07 -3.35
CA ALA A 2 27.81 -38.02 -2.85
C ALA A 2 27.02 -37.40 -4.02
N ASN A 3 25.70 -37.46 -3.93
CA ASN A 3 24.78 -36.86 -4.88
C ASN A 3 24.85 -35.33 -4.68
N PRO A 4 25.33 -34.52 -5.64
CA PRO A 4 25.26 -33.08 -5.49
C PRO A 4 23.78 -32.71 -5.57
N ILE A 5 23.20 -32.34 -4.44
CA ILE A 5 21.95 -31.58 -4.38
C ILE A 5 22.19 -30.36 -5.26
N LYS A 6 21.77 -30.44 -6.53
CA LYS A 6 21.81 -29.30 -7.44
C LYS A 6 21.03 -28.20 -6.74
N ARG A 7 21.72 -27.12 -6.39
CA ARG A 7 21.08 -25.90 -5.88
C ARG A 7 19.94 -25.58 -6.84
N LEU A 8 18.71 -25.68 -6.36
CA LEU A 8 17.56 -25.12 -7.05
C LEU A 8 17.85 -23.62 -7.15
N ASN A 9 18.25 -23.19 -8.35
CA ASN A 9 18.35 -21.76 -8.66
C ASN A 9 16.95 -21.19 -8.40
N SER A 10 16.88 -20.40 -7.33
CA SER A 10 15.67 -19.78 -6.85
C SER A 10 15.12 -18.82 -7.92
N PRO A 11 13.82 -18.47 -7.90
CA PRO A 11 13.07 -17.86 -9.02
C PRO A 11 13.49 -16.43 -9.43
N LEU A 12 14.64 -15.94 -8.94
CA LEU A 12 15.03 -14.54 -8.89
C LEU A 12 16.48 -14.35 -9.37
N ASP A 13 16.86 -14.97 -10.49
CA ASP A 13 18.10 -14.59 -11.17
C ASP A 13 17.90 -13.20 -11.80
N LYS A 14 18.23 -12.20 -10.98
CA LYS A 14 18.33 -10.77 -11.29
C LYS A 14 19.24 -10.62 -12.52
N GLY A 15 18.65 -10.42 -13.70
CA GLY A 15 19.41 -10.18 -14.93
C GLY A 15 18.70 -10.50 -16.25
N ARG A 16 17.56 -11.23 -16.23
CA ARG A 16 16.87 -11.62 -17.47
C ARG A 16 15.82 -10.62 -17.97
N CYS A 17 15.24 -9.82 -17.09
CA CYS A 17 14.16 -8.87 -17.39
C CYS A 17 14.46 -7.50 -16.77
N TRP A 18 13.87 -6.44 -17.33
CA TRP A 18 13.96 -5.08 -16.80
C TRP A 18 13.39 -4.97 -15.38
N LYS A 19 13.80 -3.95 -14.62
CA LYS A 19 13.21 -3.65 -13.29
C LYS A 19 11.69 -3.47 -13.44
N GLY A 20 10.91 -4.21 -12.65
CA GLY A 20 9.45 -4.21 -12.75
C GLY A 20 8.86 -5.23 -13.73
N TYR A 21 9.68 -6.12 -14.28
CA TYR A 21 9.26 -7.22 -15.15
C TYR A 21 9.82 -8.57 -14.64
N GLU A 22 9.06 -9.64 -14.80
CA GLU A 22 9.46 -11.00 -14.43
C GLU A 22 9.49 -11.92 -15.67
N PRO A 23 10.35 -12.96 -15.66
CA PRO A 23 10.40 -13.90 -16.77
C PRO A 23 9.10 -14.72 -16.86
N VAL A 24 8.61 -14.94 -18.08
CA VAL A 24 7.46 -15.81 -18.33
C VAL A 24 7.92 -17.27 -18.36
N PRO A 25 7.37 -18.17 -17.51
CA PRO A 25 7.73 -19.59 -17.54
C PRO A 25 7.56 -20.21 -18.93
N GLY A 26 8.53 -21.01 -19.36
CA GLY A 26 8.51 -21.69 -20.67
C GLY A 26 8.91 -20.83 -21.87
N LYS A 27 9.21 -19.54 -21.70
CA LYS A 27 9.75 -18.68 -22.78
C LYS A 27 11.27 -18.62 -22.76
N LYS A 28 11.89 -18.65 -23.95
CA LYS A 28 13.35 -18.47 -24.11
C LYS A 28 13.75 -17.07 -23.64
N ALA A 29 14.92 -16.97 -23.02
CA ALA A 29 15.49 -15.68 -22.62
C ALA A 29 15.61 -14.72 -23.82
N TYR A 30 15.40 -13.43 -23.59
CA TYR A 30 15.54 -12.36 -24.61
C TYR A 30 14.69 -12.54 -25.87
N SER A 31 13.59 -13.29 -25.77
CA SER A 31 12.64 -13.47 -26.88
C SER A 31 11.42 -12.58 -26.71
N LYS A 32 10.70 -12.27 -27.80
CA LYS A 32 9.49 -11.43 -27.72
C LYS A 32 8.48 -12.08 -26.77
N GLY A 33 8.12 -11.37 -25.71
CA GLY A 33 7.23 -11.87 -24.65
C GLY A 33 7.91 -12.76 -23.61
N SER A 34 9.24 -12.79 -23.52
CA SER A 34 9.97 -13.52 -22.48
C SER A 34 9.87 -12.88 -21.10
N CYS A 35 9.46 -11.62 -21.04
CA CYS A 35 9.23 -10.86 -19.82
C CYS A 35 7.80 -10.32 -19.84
N ARG A 36 7.10 -10.43 -18.72
CA ARG A 36 5.80 -9.76 -18.50
C ARG A 36 5.96 -8.69 -17.44
N PRO A 37 5.16 -7.60 -17.47
CA PRO A 37 5.10 -6.71 -16.32
C PRO A 37 4.72 -7.58 -15.12
N ILE A 38 5.40 -7.37 -14.00
CA ILE A 38 5.02 -8.09 -12.79
C ILE A 38 3.65 -7.53 -12.37
N SER A 39 2.55 -8.13 -12.82
CA SER A 39 1.21 -7.81 -12.32
C SER A 39 1.09 -8.43 -10.93
N ARG A 40 1.68 -7.74 -9.95
CA ARG A 40 1.75 -8.11 -8.52
C ARG A 40 0.49 -7.72 -7.79
N GLU A 41 -0.67 -8.01 -8.37
CA GLU A 41 -1.94 -7.65 -7.73
C GLU A 41 -2.09 -8.30 -6.34
N SER A 42 -1.31 -9.35 -6.04
CA SER A 42 -1.39 -10.12 -4.80
C SER A 42 -0.12 -10.23 -3.95
N ALA A 43 1.09 -9.95 -4.47
CA ALA A 43 2.34 -10.33 -3.79
C ALA A 43 3.09 -9.18 -3.07
N LEU A 44 2.96 -7.95 -3.55
CA LEU A 44 3.60 -6.77 -2.94
C LEU A 44 2.60 -5.68 -2.53
N ASN A 45 1.41 -5.67 -3.13
CA ASN A 45 0.30 -4.85 -2.67
C ASN A 45 0.13 -5.06 -1.16
N ILE A 46 0.15 -3.96 -0.40
CA ILE A 46 -0.27 -4.00 0.99
C ILE A 46 -1.71 -4.53 0.99
N THR A 47 -1.86 -5.79 1.38
CA THR A 47 -3.18 -6.41 1.41
C THR A 47 -4.04 -5.66 2.42
N GLU A 48 -5.35 -5.62 2.17
CA GLU A 48 -6.31 -5.00 3.08
C GLU A 48 -6.15 -5.57 4.51
N GLU A 49 -5.87 -6.87 4.61
CA GLU A 49 -5.58 -7.58 5.87
C GLU A 49 -4.28 -7.11 6.54
N ALA A 50 -3.19 -6.98 5.78
CA ALA A 50 -1.91 -6.50 6.30
C ALA A 50 -2.02 -5.05 6.79
N TYR A 51 -2.71 -4.19 6.03
CA TYR A 51 -3.02 -2.83 6.43
C TYR A 51 -3.82 -2.79 7.74
N GLU A 52 -4.91 -3.57 7.84
CA GLU A 52 -5.75 -3.55 9.05
C GLU A 52 -5.02 -4.16 10.26
N LYS A 53 -4.17 -5.17 10.08
CA LYS A 53 -3.30 -5.71 11.14
C LYS A 53 -2.36 -4.63 11.67
N GLN A 54 -1.69 -3.89 10.78
CA GLN A 54 -0.81 -2.79 11.17
C GLN A 54 -1.60 -1.64 11.84
N ASN A 55 -2.75 -1.27 11.30
CA ASN A 55 -3.63 -0.24 11.85
C ASN A 55 -4.13 -0.63 13.26
N LYS A 56 -4.56 -1.87 13.47
CA LYS A 56 -4.96 -2.39 14.79
C LYS A 56 -3.82 -2.31 15.80
N LYS A 57 -2.60 -2.69 15.39
CA LYS A 57 -1.41 -2.58 16.24
C LYS A 57 -1.14 -1.12 16.64
N MET A 58 -1.08 -0.21 15.66
CA MET A 58 -0.90 1.23 15.89
C MET A 58 -1.93 1.81 16.88
N ARG A 59 -3.20 1.44 16.72
CA ARG A 59 -4.27 1.89 17.64
C ARG A 59 -4.12 1.32 19.04
N SER A 60 -3.67 0.07 19.15
CA SER A 60 -3.38 -0.53 20.46
C SER A 60 -2.20 0.13 21.14
N ASP A 61 -1.12 0.41 20.40
CA ASP A 61 0.08 1.04 20.94
C ASP A 61 -0.23 2.49 21.37
N HIS A 62 -0.95 3.26 20.56
CA HIS A 62 -1.42 4.60 20.94
C HIS A 62 -2.22 4.60 22.25
N LYS A 63 -3.11 3.61 22.45
CA LYS A 63 -3.87 3.49 23.69
C LYS A 63 -2.97 3.17 24.89
N LYS A 64 -1.95 2.32 24.72
CA LYS A 64 -0.98 2.02 25.77
C LYS A 64 -0.15 3.24 26.14
N GLU A 65 0.30 4.01 25.15
CA GLU A 65 1.17 5.16 25.34
C GLU A 65 0.43 6.37 25.93
N THR A 66 -0.79 6.64 25.47
CA THR A 66 -1.52 7.88 25.81
C THR A 66 -2.70 7.68 26.77
N GLY A 67 -3.08 6.42 27.03
CA GLY A 67 -4.31 6.06 27.75
C GLY A 67 -5.61 6.31 26.94
N LYS A 68 -5.53 6.91 25.75
CA LYS A 68 -6.70 7.32 24.96
C LYS A 68 -7.00 6.32 23.86
N THR A 69 -8.28 5.97 23.72
CA THR A 69 -8.75 5.13 22.60
C THR A 69 -9.10 6.03 21.43
N LEU A 70 -8.46 5.81 20.28
CA LEU A 70 -8.86 6.49 19.05
C LEU A 70 -10.29 6.09 18.70
N GLY A 71 -11.09 7.05 18.24
CA GLY A 71 -12.45 6.73 17.79
C GLY A 71 -12.46 5.97 16.47
N ASP A 72 -13.64 5.44 16.13
CA ASP A 72 -13.81 4.61 14.95
C ASP A 72 -13.71 5.41 13.66
N ARG A 73 -13.40 4.67 12.59
CA ARG A 73 -13.28 5.18 11.23
C ARG A 73 -14.65 5.62 10.72
N GLN A 74 -14.73 6.83 10.18
CA GLN A 74 -15.93 7.36 9.53
C GLN A 74 -15.70 7.39 8.02
N THR A 75 -16.49 6.61 7.28
CA THR A 75 -16.36 6.47 5.81
C THR A 75 -17.33 7.36 5.03
N THR A 76 -18.39 7.84 5.67
CA THR A 76 -19.42 8.71 5.08
C THR A 76 -19.75 9.89 5.99
N GLY A 77 -20.56 10.82 5.49
CA GLY A 77 -21.00 12.00 6.24
C GLY A 77 -19.90 13.01 6.53
N LYS A 78 -20.18 13.96 7.42
CA LYS A 78 -19.33 15.12 7.74
C LYS A 78 -18.91 15.17 9.22
N GLY A 79 -18.82 14.02 9.87
CA GLY A 79 -18.43 13.95 11.27
C GLY A 79 -17.07 14.62 11.52
N LYS A 80 -16.93 15.33 12.64
CA LYS A 80 -15.71 16.10 12.99
C LYS A 80 -14.43 15.28 12.87
N ARG A 81 -14.49 13.97 13.16
CA ARG A 81 -13.34 13.06 13.05
C ARG A 81 -12.96 12.78 11.60
N ARG A 82 -13.93 12.60 10.70
CA ARG A 82 -13.68 12.46 9.25
C ARG A 82 -13.07 13.74 8.68
N VAL A 83 -13.59 14.90 9.07
CA VAL A 83 -13.03 16.21 8.66
C VAL A 83 -11.59 16.36 9.15
N SER A 84 -11.35 16.11 10.44
CA SER A 84 -10.00 16.17 11.02
C SER A 84 -9.03 15.20 10.34
N PHE A 85 -9.46 13.96 10.05
CA PHE A 85 -8.66 13.00 9.31
C PHE A 85 -8.31 13.54 7.92
N ALA A 86 -9.31 14.00 7.16
CA ALA A 86 -9.13 14.51 5.81
C ALA A 86 -8.14 15.69 5.78
N CYS A 87 -8.30 16.66 6.69
CA CYS A 87 -7.40 17.81 6.79
C CYS A 87 -5.95 17.41 7.06
N ARG A 88 -5.74 16.45 7.97
CA ARG A 88 -4.39 15.98 8.32
C ARG A 88 -3.75 15.17 7.19
N PHE A 89 -4.51 14.29 6.55
CA PHE A 89 -3.98 13.37 5.55
C PHE A 89 -3.86 14.00 4.15
N ALA A 90 -4.63 15.06 3.86
CA ALA A 90 -4.50 15.82 2.63
C ALA A 90 -3.13 16.51 2.49
N GLY A 91 -2.61 17.05 3.60
CA GLY A 91 -1.30 17.73 3.66
C GLY A 91 -0.14 16.85 4.11
N MET A 92 -0.34 15.53 4.24
CA MET A 92 0.72 14.63 4.70
C MET A 92 1.75 14.42 3.58
N ASP A 93 3.04 14.50 3.90
CA ASP A 93 4.10 14.22 2.95
C ASP A 93 4.11 12.74 2.52
N GLY A 94 4.49 12.48 1.27
CA GLY A 94 4.62 11.14 0.71
C GLY A 94 3.81 10.90 -0.56
N SER A 95 4.27 9.99 -1.42
CA SER A 95 3.59 9.66 -2.68
C SER A 95 2.31 8.83 -2.44
N MET A 96 1.35 8.94 -3.35
CA MET A 96 0.16 8.06 -3.41
C MET A 96 0.51 6.64 -3.88
N THR A 97 1.68 6.47 -4.47
CA THR A 97 2.24 5.18 -4.85
C THR A 97 3.58 4.93 -4.17
N ASP A 98 3.96 3.68 -4.02
CA ASP A 98 5.31 3.29 -3.63
C ASP A 98 6.26 3.29 -4.86
N ASP A 99 7.52 2.89 -4.64
CA ASP A 99 8.56 2.79 -5.69
C ASP A 99 8.24 1.76 -6.78
N ASN A 100 7.26 0.88 -6.52
CA ASN A 100 6.80 -0.14 -7.46
C ASN A 100 5.53 0.29 -8.21
N GLY A 101 4.97 1.47 -7.92
CA GLY A 101 3.73 1.98 -8.49
C GLY A 101 2.46 1.47 -7.79
N GLU A 102 2.58 0.81 -6.64
CA GLU A 102 1.48 0.25 -5.87
C GLU A 102 0.92 1.28 -4.87
N PRO A 103 -0.34 1.16 -4.41
CA PRO A 103 -0.90 2.09 -3.44
C PRO A 103 -0.04 2.18 -2.17
N SER A 104 0.39 3.39 -1.83
CA SER A 104 1.15 3.61 -0.59
C SER A 104 0.28 3.41 0.65
N LYS A 105 0.90 3.31 1.83
CA LYS A 105 0.14 3.29 3.11
C LYS A 105 -0.77 4.50 3.29
N LEU A 106 -0.34 5.65 2.76
CA LEU A 106 -1.12 6.88 2.75
C LEU A 106 -2.35 6.75 1.84
N ALA A 107 -2.17 6.22 0.63
CA ALA A 107 -3.27 5.93 -0.27
C ALA A 107 -4.27 4.93 0.34
N MET A 108 -3.77 3.86 0.97
CA MET A 108 -4.59 2.88 1.68
C MET A 108 -5.37 3.52 2.83
N ALA A 109 -4.74 4.40 3.61
CA ALA A 109 -5.42 5.12 4.68
C ALA A 109 -6.53 6.03 4.15
N LEU A 110 -6.26 6.82 3.11
CA LEU A 110 -7.27 7.66 2.47
C LEU A 110 -8.45 6.82 1.97
N LYS A 111 -8.18 5.75 1.21
CA LYS A 111 -9.19 4.82 0.67
C LYS A 111 -10.07 4.26 1.78
N LYS A 112 -9.45 3.79 2.86
CA LYS A 112 -10.15 3.23 4.01
C LYS A 112 -11.08 4.21 4.70
N TRP A 113 -10.73 5.51 4.70
CA TRP A 113 -11.56 6.58 5.25
C TRP A 113 -12.54 7.20 4.24
N GLY A 114 -12.63 6.60 3.05
CA GLY A 114 -13.57 7.01 2.00
C GLY A 114 -13.09 8.20 1.18
N PHE A 115 -11.79 8.26 0.88
CA PHE A 115 -11.18 9.23 -0.03
C PHE A 115 -10.29 8.52 -1.05
N SER A 116 -10.44 8.83 -2.34
CA SER A 116 -9.63 8.26 -3.41
C SER A 116 -8.24 8.91 -3.54
N SER A 117 -8.08 10.15 -3.04
CA SER A 117 -6.84 10.92 -3.19
C SER A 117 -6.65 11.97 -2.11
N LYS A 118 -5.43 12.53 -2.02
CA LYS A 118 -5.15 13.72 -1.20
C LYS A 118 -5.98 14.93 -1.65
N GLY A 119 -6.17 15.09 -2.95
CA GLY A 119 -6.97 16.18 -3.51
C GLY A 119 -8.41 16.11 -3.06
N GLU A 120 -9.01 14.92 -3.09
CA GLU A 120 -10.37 14.71 -2.59
C GLU A 120 -10.48 14.98 -1.07
N ALA A 121 -9.52 14.48 -0.28
CA ALA A 121 -9.48 14.76 1.15
C ALA A 121 -9.28 16.26 1.45
N SER A 122 -8.46 16.97 0.65
CA SER A 122 -8.22 18.41 0.76
C SER A 122 -9.49 19.20 0.49
N SER A 123 -10.17 18.91 -0.61
CA SER A 123 -11.44 19.54 -0.96
C SER A 123 -12.51 19.28 0.10
N PHE A 124 -12.61 18.05 0.59
CA PHE A 124 -13.51 17.70 1.68
C PHE A 124 -13.18 18.44 2.98
N CYS A 125 -11.89 18.53 3.34
CA CYS A 125 -11.44 19.30 4.49
C CYS A 125 -11.86 20.77 4.35
N ASN A 126 -11.51 21.41 3.24
CA ASN A 126 -11.76 22.84 3.04
C ASN A 126 -13.26 23.17 3.06
N ALA A 127 -14.11 22.29 2.57
CA ALA A 127 -15.56 22.48 2.57
C ALA A 127 -16.24 22.24 3.93
N ASN A 128 -15.57 21.60 4.89
CA ASN A 128 -16.22 21.15 6.14
C ASN A 128 -15.42 21.48 7.42
N LYS A 129 -14.20 22.04 7.30
CA LYS A 129 -13.44 22.53 8.46
C LYS A 129 -14.16 23.71 9.09
N GLU A 130 -14.13 23.77 10.41
CA GLU A 130 -14.58 24.93 11.16
C GLU A 130 -13.54 26.04 10.97
N SER A 131 -14.00 27.29 10.84
CA SER A 131 -13.15 28.48 10.65
C SER A 131 -12.31 28.82 11.87
#